data_AF-B1HSG0-F1
#
_entry.id   AF-B1HSG0-F1
#
_cell.length_a   1.000
_cell.length_b   1.000
_cell.length_c   1.000
_cell.angle_alpha   90.00
_cell.angle_beta   90.00
_cell.angle_gamma   90.00
#
_symmetry.space_group_name_H-M   'P 1'
#
loop_
_entity.id
_entity.type
_entity.pdbx_description
1 polymer ?
#
loop_
_entity_poly.entity_id
_entity_poly.type
_entity_poly.pdbx_seq_one_letter_code
_entity_poly.pdbx_strand_id
1 'polypeptide(L)'
;MAVGYLLSILLVILLGRFDLWIIALLILPMAIDGIGQLFGKWTSNNNRRFLTGLPGGIGIIYLFYTIGYQFFLLGQYVGRNL
;
A
#
# COMPACT_ATOMS: atom_id res chain seq x y z
N MET A 1 -6.77 -2.26 9.40
CA MET A 1 -5.50 -1.66 8.93
C MET A 1 -4.28 -2.47 9.35
N ALA A 2 -3.98 -2.63 10.65
CA ALA A 2 -2.80 -3.39 11.11
C ALA A 2 -2.71 -4.82 10.53
N VAL A 3 -3.84 -5.52 10.43
CA VAL A 3 -3.91 -6.85 9.79
C VAL A 3 -3.45 -6.82 8.33
N GLY A 4 -3.77 -5.76 7.58
CA GLY A 4 -3.33 -5.59 6.19
C GLY A 4 -1.82 -5.40 6.07
N TYR A 5 -1.19 -4.73 7.04
CA TYR A 5 0.27 -4.58 7.09
C TYR A 5 0.99 -5.89 7.41
N LEU A 6 0.41 -6.74 8.26
CA LEU A 6 0.98 -8.05 8.54
C LEU A 6 0.81 -9.00 7.35
N LEU A 7 -0.38 -8.98 6.72
CA LEU A 7 -0.66 -9.81 5.56
C LEU A 7 0.23 -9.45 4.37
N SER A 8 0.54 -8.16 4.17
CA SER A 8 1.39 -7.74 3.06
C SER A 8 2.81 -8.25 3.14
N ILE A 9 3.36 -8.48 4.35
CA ILE A 9 4.68 -9.11 4.50
C ILE A 9 4.65 -10.51 3.87
N LEU A 10 3.61 -11.30 4.15
CA LEU A 10 3.43 -12.63 3.55
C LEU A 10 3.25 -12.53 2.03
N LEU A 11 2.45 -11.57 1.56
CA LEU A 11 2.20 -11.38 0.12
C LEU A 11 3.47 -10.96 -0.63
N VAL A 12 4.31 -10.08 -0.07
CA VAL A 12 5.58 -9.68 -0.69
C VAL A 12 6.50 -10.89 -0.85
N ILE A 13 6.56 -11.77 0.16
CA ILE A 13 7.38 -12.98 0.10
C ILE A 13 6.86 -13.96 -0.97
N LEU A 14 5.54 -14.13 -1.07
CA LEU A 14 4.94 -15.14 -1.95
C LEU A 14 4.76 -14.68 -3.40
N LEU A 15 4.41 -13.41 -3.61
CA LEU A 15 4.01 -12.86 -4.91
C LEU A 15 5.03 -11.87 -5.47
N GLY A 16 6.02 -11.45 -4.67
CA GLY A 16 7.03 -10.51 -5.08
C GLY A 16 6.47 -9.10 -5.28
N ARG A 17 6.74 -8.50 -6.44
CA ARG A 17 6.45 -7.09 -6.73
C ARG A 17 5.09 -6.96 -7.43
N PHE A 18 4.35 -5.93 -7.06
CA PHE A 18 3.16 -5.49 -7.81
C PHE A 18 3.47 -4.25 -8.61
N ASP A 19 2.77 -4.09 -9.73
CA ASP A 19 2.80 -2.87 -10.51
C ASP A 19 2.14 -1.71 -9.74
N LEU A 20 2.63 -0.49 -9.98
CA LEU A 20 2.14 0.72 -9.31
C LEU A 20 0.64 0.94 -9.48
N TRP A 21 0.04 0.55 -10.61
CA TRP A 21 -1.39 0.69 -10.84
C TRP A 21 -2.22 -0.24 -9.93
N ILE A 22 -1.74 -1.46 -9.65
CA ILE A 22 -2.37 -2.40 -8.72
C ILE A 22 -2.31 -1.84 -7.31
N ILE A 23 -1.14 -1.31 -6.93
CA ILE A 23 -0.91 -0.67 -5.63
C ILE A 23 -1.88 0.52 -5.45
N ALA A 24 -2.04 1.36 -6.47
CA ALA A 24 -2.98 2.47 -6.45
C ALA A 24 -4.42 2.00 -6.25
N LEU A 25 -4.85 0.94 -6.96
CA LEU A 25 -6.18 0.35 -6.81
C LEU A 25 -6.42 -0.21 -5.39
N LEU A 26 -5.40 -0.78 -4.74
CA LEU A 26 -5.50 -1.28 -3.37
C LEU A 26 -5.70 -0.15 -2.34
N ILE A 27 -5.06 1.00 -2.56
CA ILE A 27 -5.14 2.17 -1.66
C ILE A 27 -6.44 2.96 -1.87
N LEU A 28 -6.95 3.00 -3.10
CA LEU A 28 -8.05 3.86 -3.53
C LEU A 28 -9.33 3.73 -2.68
N PRO A 29 -9.84 2.53 -2.31
CA PRO A 29 -11.01 2.40 -1.45
C PRO A 29 -10.84 3.04 -0.07
N MET A 30 -9.64 2.91 0.51
CA MET A 30 -9.31 3.53 1.79
C MET A 30 -9.25 5.05 1.67
N ALA A 31 -8.61 5.55 0.60
CA ALA A 31 -8.51 6.99 0.36
C ALA A 31 -9.89 7.63 0.18
N ILE A 32 -10.78 7.02 -0.61
CA ILE A 32 -12.15 7.51 -0.81
C ILE A 32 -12.92 7.51 0.51
N ASP A 33 -12.85 6.42 1.29
CA ASP A 33 -13.57 6.35 2.57
C ASP A 33 -13.04 7.36 3.60
N GLY A 34 -11.72 7.58 3.64
CA GLY A 34 -11.09 8.58 4.51
C GLY A 34 -11.45 10.01 4.10
N ILE A 35 -11.41 10.33 2.81
CA ILE A 35 -11.79 11.63 2.26
C ILE A 35 -13.26 11.93 2.56
N GLY A 36 -14.16 10.97 2.34
CA GLY A 36 -15.58 11.16 2.63
C GLY A 36 -15.88 11.36 4.12
N GLN A 37 -15.14 10.67 5.00
CA GLN A 37 -15.21 10.91 6.45
C GLN A 37 -14.70 12.32 6.81
N LEU A 38 -13.58 12.75 6.23
CA LEU A 38 -12.99 14.07 6.51
C LEU A 38 -13.95 15.22 6.15
N PHE A 39 -14.65 15.09 5.02
CA PHE A 39 -15.64 16.08 4.58
C PHE A 39 -17.05 15.89 5.19
N GLY A 40 -17.22 14.96 6.13
CA GLY A 40 -18.51 14.72 6.78
C GLY A 40 -19.59 14.17 5.85
N LYS A 41 -19.24 13.63 4.68
CA LYS A 41 -20.21 13.08 3.72
C LYS A 41 -20.88 11.79 4.23
N TRP A 42 -20.19 11.02 5.06
CA TRP A 42 -20.73 9.83 5.70
C TRP A 42 -19.92 9.46 6.95
N THR A 43 -20.57 8.78 7.89
CA THR A 43 -19.91 8.15 9.04
C THR A 43 -19.47 6.74 8.65
N SER A 44 -18.19 6.42 8.86
CA SER A 44 -17.68 5.07 8.59
C SER A 44 -17.87 4.19 9.80
N ASN A 45 -18.48 3.02 9.59
CA ASN A 45 -18.65 2.00 10.61
C ASN A 45 -17.39 1.11 10.71
N ASN A 46 -17.23 0.36 11.81
CA ASN A 46 -16.04 -0.47 12.03
C ASN A 46 -15.81 -1.49 10.89
N ASN A 47 -16.88 -2.03 10.31
CA ASN A 47 -16.79 -2.98 9.21
C ASN A 47 -16.24 -2.32 7.94
N ARG A 48 -16.72 -1.12 7.59
CA ARG A 48 -16.22 -0.36 6.43
C ARG A 48 -14.75 0.01 6.60
N ARG A 49 -14.35 0.49 7.78
CA ARG A 49 -12.94 0.76 8.11
C ARG A 49 -12.06 -0.48 8.00
N PHE A 50 -12.60 -1.66 8.33
CA PHE A 50 -11.88 -2.91 8.16
C PHE A 50 -11.75 -3.29 6.68
N LEU A 51 -12.85 -3.26 5.93
CA LEU A 51 -12.91 -3.65 4.52
C LEU A 51 -12.11 -2.74 3.59
N THR A 52 -12.15 -1.42 3.81
CA THR A 52 -11.33 -0.47 3.04
C THR A 52 -9.89 -0.44 3.57
N GLY A 53 -9.73 -0.62 4.88
CA GLY A 53 -8.45 -0.55 5.56
C GLY A 53 -7.51 -1.74 5.33
N LEU A 54 -8.05 -2.91 5.01
CA LEU A 54 -7.28 -4.12 4.73
C LEU A 54 -6.52 -4.03 3.38
N PRO A 55 -7.18 -3.82 2.22
CA PRO A 55 -6.49 -3.66 0.95
C PRO A 55 -5.59 -2.41 0.94
N GLY A 56 -6.03 -1.30 1.53
CA GLY A 56 -5.18 -0.10 1.58
C GLY A 56 -3.95 -0.30 2.46
N GLY A 57 -4.05 -1.12 3.53
CA GLY A 57 -2.88 -1.48 4.33
C GLY A 57 -1.85 -2.26 3.51
N ILE A 58 -2.32 -3.20 2.68
CA ILE A 58 -1.45 -3.96 1.77
C ILE A 58 -0.79 -3.04 0.75
N GLY A 59 -1.58 -2.19 0.11
CA GLY A 59 -1.10 -1.24 -0.89
C GLY A 59 -0.02 -0.29 -0.32
N ILE A 60 -0.21 0.23 0.90
CA ILE A 60 0.78 1.12 1.53
C ILE A 60 2.13 0.40 1.72
N ILE A 61 2.15 -0.84 2.19
CA ILE A 61 3.41 -1.59 2.36
C ILE A 61 4.08 -1.87 1.01
N TYR A 62 3.30 -2.25 0.00
CA TYR A 62 3.81 -2.45 -1.35
C TYR A 62 4.36 -1.16 -1.97
N LEU A 63 3.78 0.00 -1.67
CA LEU A 63 4.29 1.29 -2.10
C LEU A 63 5.68 1.56 -1.52
N PHE A 64 5.84 1.42 -0.20
CA PHE A 64 7.15 1.60 0.45
C PHE A 64 8.18 0.58 -0.04
N TYR A 65 7.79 -0.68 -0.19
CA TYR A 65 8.66 -1.72 -0.74
C TYR A 65 9.11 -1.38 -2.17
N THR A 66 8.20 -0.91 -3.03
CA THR A 66 8.53 -0.50 -4.40
C THR A 66 9.50 0.66 -4.42
N ILE A 67 9.26 1.70 -3.60
CA ILE A 67 10.16 2.85 -3.48
C ILE A 67 11.55 2.39 -3.00
N GLY A 68 11.62 1.60 -1.93
CA GLY A 68 12.88 1.08 -1.39
C GLY A 68 13.64 0.23 -2.41
N TYR A 69 12.95 -0.59 -3.19
CA TYR A 69 13.54 -1.38 -4.27
C TYR A 69 14.14 -0.51 -5.38
N GLN A 70 13.47 0.59 -5.77
CA GLN A 70 14.02 1.53 -6.76
C GLN A 70 15.29 2.22 -6.24
N PHE A 71 15.31 2.64 -4.98
CA PHE A 71 16.51 3.21 -4.36
C PHE A 71 17.67 2.21 -4.29
N PHE A 72 17.37 0.94 -3.99
CA PHE A 72 18.37 -0.12 -4.01
C PHE A 72 18.99 -0.30 -5.41
N LEU A 73 18.17 -0.35 -6.46
CA LEU A 73 18.67 -0.43 -7.84
C LEU A 73 19.50 0.79 -8.24
N LEU A 74 19.07 2.00 -7.85
CA LEU A 74 19.82 3.22 -8.09
C LEU A 74 21.21 3.16 -7.43
N GLY A 75 21.28 2.70 -6.18
CA GLY A 75 22.54 2.52 -5.47
C GLY A 75 23.47 1.51 -6.17
N GLN A 76 22.93 0.39 -6.65
CA GLN A 76 23.71 -0.58 -7.43
C GLN A 76 24.20 0.01 -8.76
N TYR A 77 23.37 0.80 -9.44
CA TYR A 77 23.77 1.47 -10.68
C TYR A 77 24.91 2.45 -10.44
N VAL A 78 24.81 3.32 -9.43
CA VAL A 78 25.87 4.27 -9.08
C VAL A 78 27.15 3.53 -8.72
N GLY A 79 27.08 2.52 -7.86
CA GLY A 79 28.26 1.76 -7.42
C GLY A 79 28.96 0.97 -8.52
N ARG A 80 28.27 0.60 -9.61
CA ARG A 80 28.87 -0.08 -10.77
C ARG A 80 29.57 0.88 -11.75
N ASN A 81 29.25 2.17 -11.68
CA ASN A 81 29.77 3.20 -12.60
C ASN A 81 30.83 4.11 -11.95
N LEU A 82 31.25 3.80 -10.72
CA LEU A 82 32.39 4.41 -10.02
C LEU A 82 33.62 3.51 -10.17
#